data_AF-A0A6N9VBK0-F1
#
_entry.id   AF-A0A6N9VBK0-F1
#
_cell.length_a   1.000
_cell.length_b   1.000
_cell.length_c   1.000
_cell.angle_alpha   90.00
_cell.angle_beta   90.00
_cell.angle_gamma   90.00
#
_symmetry.space_group_name_H-M   'P 1'
#
loop_
_entity.id
_entity.type
_entity.pdbx_description
1 polymer ?
#
loop_
_entity_poly.entity_id
_entity_poly.type
_entity_poly.pdbx_seq_one_letter_code
_entity_poly.pdbx_strand_id
1 'polypeptide(L)'
;MSPTGPAASDFPALSPQGQVTFLGAGPGDPGLLTLRAVEALASADVLVAEPDVLDVVRGHARAGVSTPELTVVDVSSTAAGVPVLRDAANLVMEAAKGGRRVVRAVAGDPGLDGNAGVEMLACAAAGVPFEVVPGVANAVGVPAYAGVPLRDAQGADVRFVDARTASDRCWSEVGASDATAVVSTTLDSVAAAAGELVSAGRKPDTPLTVTIGGTTTRQRTWTATLGTIAQTLKQAKVLPSPEGHRPVIAVVGERSSAAQRDQLAWFESKPLFGWKVLVPRTKEQAASLSDQLRSYGAVPHEVPTIAVEPPRTPQQMERAVKGLVTGRYEWIAFTSVNAVKAVREKFEEYGLDARAFAGIKVAAVGEQTAAALVDFGVKPDLVPSGEQSAAGLLEDWPPYDPVFDPIDRVFLPRADIATETLVAGLIELGWEVDDVTAYRTVRASPPPADTREAIKGGGFDAVLFTSSSTVRNLVGIAGKPHNVTVIACIGPATAKTAEEHGLRVDVLSPEPSVHKLAEALSAFGAQRRDAAKEAGDPVTRPSERRPGARRRRTTT
;
A
#
# COMPACT_ATOMS: atom_id res chain seq x y z
N MET A 1 -38.29 34.42 52.24
CA MET A 1 -37.79 33.03 52.33
C MET A 1 -37.81 32.46 50.93
N SER A 2 -36.64 32.41 50.29
CA SER A 2 -36.45 31.76 48.98
C SER A 2 -35.60 30.52 49.21
N PRO A 3 -35.97 29.34 48.68
CA PRO A 3 -35.26 28.10 48.96
C PRO A 3 -33.98 28.04 48.11
N THR A 4 -32.85 27.83 48.77
CA THR A 4 -31.57 27.48 48.15
C THR A 4 -31.63 26.04 47.64
N GLY A 5 -31.52 25.85 46.33
CA GLY A 5 -31.35 24.53 45.72
C GLY A 5 -29.97 23.92 46.05
N PRO A 6 -29.83 22.59 46.03
CA PRO A 6 -28.58 21.93 46.39
C PRO A 6 -27.51 22.17 45.32
N ALA A 7 -26.27 22.39 45.79
CA ALA A 7 -25.09 22.57 44.97
C ALA A 7 -24.85 21.34 44.07
N ALA A 8 -24.51 21.61 42.81
CA ALA A 8 -24.06 20.59 41.86
C ALA A 8 -22.84 19.88 42.43
N SER A 9 -22.87 18.55 42.44
CA SER A 9 -21.75 17.71 42.85
C SER A 9 -20.62 17.84 41.81
N ASP A 10 -19.51 18.45 42.21
CA ASP A 10 -18.23 18.39 41.50
C ASP A 10 -17.71 16.94 41.52
N PHE A 11 -18.02 16.17 40.46
CA PHE A 11 -17.23 14.99 40.16
C PHE A 11 -15.89 15.45 39.58
N PRO A 12 -14.75 15.04 40.13
CA PRO A 12 -13.46 15.39 39.55
C PRO A 12 -13.40 14.87 38.11
N ALA A 13 -13.15 15.78 37.16
CA ALA A 13 -12.90 15.40 35.78
C ALA A 13 -11.71 14.43 35.75
N LEU A 14 -11.98 13.15 35.49
CA LEU A 14 -10.95 12.15 35.29
C LEU A 14 -10.02 12.65 34.19
N SER A 15 -8.75 12.91 34.53
CA SER A 15 -7.74 13.19 33.52
C SER A 15 -7.74 12.02 32.53
N PRO A 16 -7.78 12.26 31.21
CA PRO A 16 -7.84 11.18 30.24
C PRO A 16 -6.62 10.28 30.44
N GLN A 17 -6.85 9.08 30.97
CA GLN A 17 -5.78 8.11 31.18
C GLN A 17 -5.43 7.55 29.80
N GLY A 18 -4.17 7.67 29.40
CA GLY A 18 -3.71 7.11 28.14
C GLY A 18 -3.81 5.59 28.17
N GLN A 19 -3.91 4.99 26.99
CA GLN A 19 -4.08 3.55 26.81
C GLN A 19 -3.06 3.03 25.82
N VAL A 20 -2.56 1.82 26.06
CA VAL A 20 -1.66 1.11 25.15
C VAL A 20 -2.40 -0.03 24.44
N THR A 21 -2.24 -0.13 23.13
CA THR A 21 -2.69 -1.28 22.33
C THR A 21 -1.47 -2.01 21.80
N PHE A 22 -1.25 -3.23 22.28
CA PHE A 22 -0.25 -4.14 21.70
C PHE A 22 -0.87 -4.84 20.50
N LEU A 23 -0.36 -4.55 19.30
CA LEU A 23 -0.97 -4.94 18.03
C LEU A 23 -0.06 -5.89 17.26
N GLY A 24 -0.61 -7.03 16.84
CA GLY A 24 0.06 -7.95 15.92
C GLY A 24 -0.04 -7.47 14.48
N ALA A 25 1.08 -7.12 13.86
CA ALA A 25 1.15 -6.69 12.47
C ALA A 25 1.16 -7.84 11.46
N GLY A 26 1.21 -9.09 11.95
CA GLY A 26 1.32 -10.26 11.10
C GLY A 26 2.71 -10.44 10.48
N PRO A 27 2.87 -11.40 9.56
CA PRO A 27 4.17 -11.81 9.02
C PRO A 27 4.71 -10.94 7.87
N GLY A 28 4.14 -9.75 7.65
CA GLY A 28 4.67 -8.74 6.73
C GLY A 28 3.77 -8.37 5.54
N ASP A 29 2.76 -9.18 5.19
CA ASP A 29 1.72 -8.79 4.24
C ASP A 29 0.69 -7.87 4.93
N PRO A 30 0.52 -6.60 4.51
CA PRO A 30 -0.52 -5.72 5.07
C PRO A 30 -1.94 -6.27 4.94
N GLY A 31 -2.19 -7.16 3.97
CA GLY A 31 -3.47 -7.86 3.81
C GLY A 31 -3.77 -8.88 4.91
N LEU A 32 -2.78 -9.20 5.77
CA LEU A 32 -2.94 -10.08 6.94
C LEU A 32 -3.17 -9.33 8.25
N LEU A 33 -3.29 -8.00 8.21
CA LEU A 33 -3.76 -7.23 9.36
C LEU A 33 -5.20 -7.61 9.69
N THR A 34 -5.48 -7.81 10.97
CA THR A 34 -6.87 -8.04 11.41
C THR A 34 -7.68 -6.76 11.28
N LEU A 35 -9.00 -6.86 11.10
CA LEU A 35 -9.86 -5.67 11.06
C LEU A 35 -9.72 -4.83 12.33
N ARG A 36 -9.58 -5.48 13.49
CA ARG A 36 -9.32 -4.82 14.77
C ARG A 36 -7.99 -4.07 14.78
N ALA A 37 -6.94 -4.61 14.13
CA ALA A 37 -5.66 -3.92 14.00
C ALA A 37 -5.80 -2.61 13.19
N VAL A 38 -6.54 -2.67 12.08
CA VAL A 38 -6.83 -1.49 11.23
C VAL A 38 -7.60 -0.42 12.01
N GLU A 39 -8.64 -0.82 12.76
CA GLU A 39 -9.41 0.09 13.63
C GLU A 39 -8.53 0.77 14.68
N ALA A 40 -7.66 0.01 15.36
CA ALA A 40 -6.77 0.54 16.38
C ALA A 40 -5.79 1.56 15.77
N LEU A 41 -5.17 1.22 14.63
CA LEU A 41 -4.25 2.10 13.91
C LEU A 41 -4.90 3.42 13.47
N ALA A 42 -6.13 3.36 12.96
CA ALA A 42 -6.87 4.55 12.52
C ALA A 42 -7.10 5.56 13.67
N SER A 43 -7.18 5.05 14.91
CA SER A 43 -7.41 5.85 16.11
C SER A 43 -6.14 6.26 16.86
N ALA A 44 -4.96 5.79 16.44
CA ALA A 44 -3.71 5.99 17.18
C ALA A 44 -3.28 7.46 17.24
N ASP A 45 -2.80 7.90 18.40
CA ASP A 45 -2.12 9.20 18.56
C ASP A 45 -0.60 9.04 18.41
N VAL A 46 -0.08 7.91 18.89
CA VAL A 46 1.32 7.51 18.77
C VAL A 46 1.40 6.09 18.25
N LEU A 47 2.22 5.84 17.24
CA LEU A 47 2.49 4.52 16.69
C LEU A 47 3.97 4.19 16.86
N VAL A 48 4.26 3.19 17.69
CA VAL A 48 5.60 2.70 18.01
C VAL A 48 5.78 1.33 17.36
N ALA A 49 6.76 1.21 16.46
CA ALA A 49 7.06 -0.02 15.74
C ALA A 49 8.50 0.00 15.21
N GLU A 50 9.07 -1.19 15.02
CA GLU A 50 10.30 -1.38 14.25
C GLU A 50 10.10 -0.95 12.78
N PRO A 51 11.14 -0.49 12.06
CA PRO A 51 10.99 0.05 10.70
C PRO A 51 10.24 -0.88 9.73
N ASP A 52 10.58 -2.17 9.71
CA ASP A 52 9.93 -3.16 8.84
C ASP A 52 8.44 -3.37 9.18
N VAL A 53 8.07 -3.24 10.46
CA VAL A 53 6.68 -3.34 10.91
C VAL A 53 5.93 -2.05 10.56
N LEU A 54 6.59 -0.90 10.71
CA LEU A 54 6.03 0.40 10.40
C LEU A 54 5.63 0.53 8.93
N ASP A 55 6.41 -0.04 8.01
CA ASP A 55 6.09 -0.12 6.58
C ASP A 55 4.77 -0.87 6.31
N VAL A 56 4.40 -1.83 7.17
CA VAL A 56 3.16 -2.61 7.06
C VAL A 56 1.97 -1.82 7.59
N VAL A 57 2.11 -1.17 8.74
CA VAL A 57 0.97 -0.61 9.49
C VAL A 57 0.71 0.87 9.22
N ARG A 58 1.71 1.66 8.76
CA ARG A 58 1.60 3.12 8.63
C ARG A 58 0.48 3.55 7.68
N GLY A 59 0.21 2.78 6.62
CA GLY A 59 -0.85 3.09 5.65
C GLY A 59 -2.27 3.09 6.25
N HIS A 60 -2.45 2.47 7.41
CA HIS A 60 -3.73 2.39 8.12
C HIS A 60 -3.83 3.37 9.30
N ALA A 61 -2.77 4.11 9.59
CA ALA A 61 -2.78 5.14 10.62
C ALA A 61 -3.24 6.49 10.05
N ARG A 62 -3.81 7.34 10.91
CA ARG A 62 -4.26 8.68 10.51
C ARG A 62 -3.10 9.56 10.06
N ALA A 63 -3.39 10.50 9.17
CA ALA A 63 -2.44 11.55 8.81
C ALA A 63 -2.01 12.33 10.06
N GLY A 64 -0.70 12.56 10.22
CA GLY A 64 -0.14 13.27 11.37
C GLY A 64 0.03 12.43 12.65
N VAL A 65 -0.18 11.10 12.62
CA VAL A 65 0.18 10.22 13.73
C VAL A 65 1.67 10.38 14.09
N SER A 66 1.99 10.46 15.39
CA SER A 66 3.37 10.53 15.84
C SER A 66 4.02 9.16 15.73
N THR A 67 5.10 9.04 14.97
CA THR A 67 5.89 7.81 14.85
C THR A 67 7.32 8.05 15.36
N PRO A 68 7.57 7.95 16.68
CA PRO A 68 8.91 8.11 17.22
C PRO A 68 9.83 7.02 16.66
N GLU A 69 11.04 7.38 16.25
CA GLU A 69 12.04 6.41 15.81
C GLU A 69 12.57 5.64 17.01
N LEU A 70 12.63 4.31 16.89
CA LEU A 70 13.28 3.46 17.88
C LEU A 70 14.80 3.55 17.68
N THR A 71 15.55 3.93 18.71
CA THR A 71 17.01 3.87 18.65
C THR A 71 17.47 2.45 18.94
N VAL A 72 18.10 1.82 17.96
CA VAL A 72 18.76 0.52 18.15
C VAL A 72 20.04 0.77 18.94
N VAL A 73 20.05 0.45 20.23
CA VAL A 73 21.30 0.44 21.02
C VAL A 73 22.08 -0.83 20.66
N ASP A 74 23.32 -0.66 20.23
CA ASP A 74 24.19 -1.73 19.74
C ASP A 74 24.46 -2.83 20.81
N VAL A 75 24.46 -4.09 20.36
CA VAL A 75 24.44 -5.32 21.16
C VAL A 75 25.85 -5.90 21.40
N SER A 76 26.88 -5.08 21.29
CA SER A 76 28.29 -5.53 21.41
C SER A 76 28.78 -5.73 22.85
N SER A 77 27.91 -5.64 23.86
CA SER A 77 28.25 -5.94 25.26
C SER A 77 27.92 -7.40 25.62
N THR A 78 28.97 -8.21 25.65
CA THR A 78 29.01 -9.60 26.11
C THR A 78 28.42 -9.83 27.51
N ALA A 79 27.78 -11.00 27.68
CA ALA A 79 27.18 -11.61 28.87
C ALA A 79 25.68 -11.29 29.11
N ALA A 80 24.86 -12.35 28.99
CA ALA A 80 23.40 -12.41 29.14
C ALA A 80 22.59 -11.69 28.04
N GLY A 81 22.28 -12.42 26.97
CA GLY A 81 21.50 -11.94 25.84
C GLY A 81 20.02 -11.72 26.16
N VAL A 82 19.58 -10.47 26.03
CA VAL A 82 18.30 -10.03 25.43
C VAL A 82 18.54 -8.60 24.89
N PRO A 83 18.41 -8.31 23.58
CA PRO A 83 18.61 -6.97 23.04
C PRO A 83 17.47 -6.01 23.44
N VAL A 84 17.83 -4.92 24.13
CA VAL A 84 17.25 -3.57 24.13
C VAL A 84 15.72 -3.44 24.01
N LEU A 85 14.99 -3.87 25.04
CA LEU A 85 13.58 -3.50 25.29
C LEU A 85 13.43 -2.15 26.03
N ARG A 86 14.52 -1.42 26.28
CA ARG A 86 14.47 -0.22 27.12
C ARG A 86 13.97 1.03 26.41
N ASP A 87 14.13 1.19 25.10
CA ASP A 87 13.72 2.43 24.40
C ASP A 87 12.24 2.41 23.99
N ALA A 88 11.78 1.33 23.34
CA ALA A 88 10.37 1.18 22.95
C ALA A 88 9.42 1.22 24.17
N ALA A 89 9.75 0.49 25.24
CA ALA A 89 8.95 0.51 26.47
C ALA A 89 8.90 1.92 27.08
N ASN A 90 10.01 2.67 27.10
CA ASN A 90 10.02 4.04 27.61
C ASN A 90 9.12 4.96 26.77
N LEU A 91 9.22 4.89 25.44
CA LEU A 91 8.38 5.67 24.53
C LEU A 91 6.89 5.36 24.70
N VAL A 92 6.54 4.07 24.80
CA VAL A 92 5.17 3.62 25.05
C VAL A 92 4.66 4.17 26.39
N MET A 93 5.46 4.03 27.45
CA MET A 93 5.09 4.46 28.80
C MET A 93 4.98 5.99 28.92
N GLU A 94 5.90 6.74 28.34
CA GLU A 94 5.87 8.21 28.32
C GLU A 94 4.65 8.71 27.57
N ALA A 95 4.36 8.14 26.40
CA ALA A 95 3.20 8.52 25.61
C ALA A 95 1.88 8.20 26.32
N ALA A 96 1.77 7.02 26.93
CA ALA A 96 0.58 6.62 27.67
C ALA A 96 0.36 7.46 28.93
N LYS A 97 1.42 7.76 29.70
CA LYS A 97 1.33 8.66 30.87
C LYS A 97 0.95 10.10 30.49
N GLY A 98 1.25 10.51 29.26
CA GLY A 98 0.79 11.77 28.67
C GLY A 98 -0.66 11.78 28.20
N GLY A 99 -1.46 10.74 28.49
CA GLY A 99 -2.88 10.69 28.12
C GLY A 99 -3.16 10.28 26.68
N ARG A 100 -2.15 9.81 25.94
CA ARG A 100 -2.27 9.47 24.50
C ARG A 100 -2.70 8.03 24.28
N ARG A 101 -3.38 7.76 23.16
CA ARG A 101 -3.62 6.40 22.66
C ARG A 101 -2.41 5.91 21.89
N VAL A 102 -1.72 4.94 22.46
CA VAL A 102 -0.46 4.40 21.93
C VAL A 102 -0.71 3.06 21.28
N VAL A 103 -0.37 2.90 20.01
CA VAL A 103 -0.28 1.60 19.37
C VAL A 103 1.17 1.15 19.36
N ARG A 104 1.47 0.05 20.04
CA ARG A 104 2.73 -0.68 19.95
C ARG A 104 2.54 -1.85 18.99
N ALA A 105 2.89 -1.65 17.72
CA ALA A 105 2.78 -2.70 16.71
C ALA A 105 4.04 -3.57 16.72
N VAL A 106 3.87 -4.90 16.72
CA VAL A 106 4.95 -5.89 16.69
C VAL A 106 4.78 -6.83 15.51
N ALA A 107 5.88 -7.39 15.00
CA ALA A 107 5.82 -8.39 13.94
C ALA A 107 5.10 -9.67 14.43
N GLY A 108 4.28 -10.28 13.58
CA GLY A 108 3.53 -11.49 13.91
C GLY A 108 2.40 -11.24 14.90
N ASP A 109 2.32 -12.09 15.93
CA ASP A 109 1.36 -12.00 17.03
C ASP A 109 2.03 -11.54 18.35
N PRO A 110 1.45 -10.62 19.14
CA PRO A 110 2.10 -10.12 20.36
C PRO A 110 2.28 -11.16 21.48
N GLY A 111 1.50 -12.24 21.47
CA GLY A 111 1.56 -13.30 22.48
C GLY A 111 2.51 -14.44 22.10
N LEU A 112 2.71 -14.68 20.80
CA LEU A 112 3.58 -15.76 20.32
C LEU A 112 4.92 -15.27 19.74
N ASP A 113 4.91 -14.14 19.06
CA ASP A 113 6.08 -13.56 18.39
C ASP A 113 6.71 -12.44 19.22
N GLY A 114 8.04 -12.40 19.23
CA GLY A 114 8.79 -11.36 19.93
C GLY A 114 8.65 -11.42 21.46
N ASN A 115 8.74 -10.26 22.11
CA ASN A 115 8.82 -10.14 23.57
C ASN A 115 7.80 -9.15 24.14
N ALA A 116 6.68 -8.90 23.45
CA ALA A 116 5.70 -7.90 23.86
C ALA A 116 5.13 -8.16 25.27
N GLY A 117 5.09 -9.42 25.72
CA GLY A 117 4.71 -9.79 27.09
C GLY A 117 5.51 -9.09 28.19
N VAL A 118 6.80 -8.78 27.96
CA VAL A 118 7.63 -8.01 28.91
C VAL A 118 7.12 -6.57 29.02
N GLU A 119 6.77 -5.96 27.89
CA GLU A 119 6.22 -4.59 27.82
C GLU A 119 4.81 -4.53 28.44
N MET A 120 3.98 -5.56 28.22
CA MET A 120 2.64 -5.69 28.83
C MET A 120 2.72 -5.77 30.36
N LEU A 121 3.64 -6.57 30.90
CA LEU A 121 3.87 -6.68 32.34
C LEU A 121 4.37 -5.34 32.94
N ALA A 122 5.20 -4.61 32.20
CA ALA A 122 5.64 -3.27 32.62
C ALA A 122 4.47 -2.26 32.66
N CYS A 123 3.57 -2.31 31.67
CA CYS A 123 2.34 -1.50 31.68
C CYS A 123 1.45 -1.83 32.89
N ALA A 124 1.24 -3.13 33.15
CA ALA A 124 0.47 -3.61 34.29
C ALA A 124 1.05 -3.13 35.63
N ALA A 125 2.37 -3.28 35.82
CA ALA A 125 3.07 -2.85 37.03
C ALA A 125 2.99 -1.34 37.26
N ALA A 126 2.87 -0.55 36.19
CA ALA A 126 2.76 0.90 36.23
C ALA A 126 1.30 1.42 36.27
N GLY A 127 0.30 0.52 36.32
CA GLY A 127 -1.11 0.90 36.31
C GLY A 127 -1.58 1.55 35.02
N VAL A 128 -0.90 1.31 33.90
CA VAL A 128 -1.30 1.79 32.58
C VAL A 128 -2.23 0.76 31.93
N PRO A 129 -3.47 1.13 31.58
CA PRO A 129 -4.40 0.22 30.92
C PRO A 129 -3.88 -0.14 29.53
N PHE A 130 -3.97 -1.43 29.19
CA PHE A 130 -3.64 -1.90 27.87
C PHE A 130 -4.64 -2.92 27.34
N GLU A 131 -4.74 -3.00 26.02
CA GLU A 131 -5.40 -4.08 25.29
C GLU A 131 -4.41 -4.80 24.38
N VAL A 132 -4.75 -6.03 24.00
CA VAL A 132 -3.97 -6.81 23.04
C VAL A 132 -4.86 -7.13 21.85
N VAL A 133 -4.37 -6.81 20.65
CA VAL A 133 -4.98 -7.16 19.37
C VAL A 133 -4.15 -8.28 18.75
N PRO A 134 -4.64 -9.53 18.75
CA PRO A 134 -3.94 -10.66 18.16
C PRO A 134 -3.67 -10.46 16.66
N GLY A 135 -2.55 -11.00 16.21
CA GLY A 135 -2.13 -10.98 14.82
C GLY A 135 -1.99 -12.39 14.24
N VAL A 136 -1.72 -12.47 12.93
CA VAL A 136 -1.32 -13.74 12.32
C VAL A 136 0.11 -14.04 12.74
N ALA A 137 0.33 -15.08 13.55
CA ALA A 137 1.68 -15.41 13.99
C ALA A 137 2.58 -15.88 12.84
N ASN A 138 3.88 -15.56 12.90
CA ASN A 138 4.84 -15.97 11.86
C ASN A 138 4.86 -17.48 11.68
N ALA A 139 4.81 -18.20 12.81
CA ALA A 139 4.87 -19.65 12.84
C ALA A 139 3.64 -20.34 12.19
N VAL A 140 2.57 -19.62 11.88
CA VAL A 140 1.37 -20.15 11.23
C VAL A 140 1.18 -19.54 9.83
N GLY A 141 1.31 -18.22 9.71
CA GLY A 141 1.12 -17.51 8.44
C GLY A 141 2.18 -17.85 7.41
N VAL A 142 3.46 -17.94 7.81
CA VAL A 142 4.56 -18.23 6.88
C VAL A 142 4.43 -19.63 6.27
N PRO A 143 4.20 -20.72 7.04
CA PRO A 143 3.97 -22.04 6.44
C PRO A 143 2.79 -22.09 5.47
N ALA A 144 1.68 -21.41 5.79
CA ALA A 144 0.51 -21.36 4.91
C ALA A 144 0.82 -20.72 3.54
N TYR A 145 1.62 -19.64 3.53
CA TYR A 145 2.08 -18.99 2.30
C TYR A 145 3.23 -19.73 1.62
N ALA A 146 3.99 -20.54 2.37
CA ALA A 146 5.04 -21.41 1.83
C ALA A 146 4.48 -22.67 1.15
N GLY A 147 3.17 -22.93 1.27
CA GLY A 147 2.53 -24.15 0.75
C GLY A 147 2.74 -25.36 1.65
N VAL A 148 2.87 -25.15 2.97
CA VAL A 148 3.18 -26.19 3.96
C VAL A 148 2.09 -26.16 5.05
N PRO A 149 0.95 -26.85 4.84
CA PRO A 149 -0.07 -26.96 5.87
C PRO A 149 0.48 -27.74 7.07
N LEU A 150 0.28 -27.19 8.28
CA LEU A 150 0.87 -27.76 9.49
C LEU A 150 0.14 -29.01 10.01
N ARG A 151 -1.10 -29.25 9.54
CA ARG A 151 -1.94 -30.41 9.90
C ARG A 151 -2.65 -30.98 8.68
N ASP A 152 -3.00 -32.25 8.75
CA ASP A 152 -3.82 -33.00 7.81
C ASP A 152 -4.65 -34.06 8.58
N ALA A 153 -5.34 -34.95 7.88
CA ALA A 153 -6.16 -35.99 8.52
C ALA A 153 -5.34 -37.05 9.29
N GLN A 154 -4.02 -37.11 9.07
CA GLN A 154 -3.11 -38.10 9.67
C GLN A 154 -2.24 -37.49 10.78
N GLY A 155 -2.07 -36.16 10.83
CA GLY A 155 -1.24 -35.45 11.80
C GLY A 155 -2.03 -34.55 12.73
N ALA A 156 -1.95 -34.83 14.02
CA ALA A 156 -2.61 -34.05 15.07
C ALA A 156 -1.66 -33.14 15.87
N ASP A 157 -0.36 -33.44 15.95
CA ASP A 157 0.61 -32.71 16.79
C ASP A 157 1.48 -31.74 15.97
N VAL A 158 1.54 -30.49 16.43
CA VAL A 158 2.36 -29.40 15.88
C VAL A 158 3.07 -28.71 17.03
N ARG A 159 4.39 -28.58 16.93
CA ARG A 159 5.22 -27.96 17.96
C ARG A 159 5.88 -26.69 17.44
N PHE A 160 5.71 -25.60 18.18
CA PHE A 160 6.36 -24.31 17.89
C PHE A 160 7.60 -24.16 18.77
N VAL A 161 8.75 -23.90 18.16
CA VAL A 161 10.05 -23.83 18.84
C VAL A 161 10.76 -22.55 18.44
N ASP A 162 11.15 -21.72 19.40
CA ASP A 162 12.13 -20.65 19.18
C ASP A 162 13.53 -21.19 19.46
N ALA A 163 14.33 -21.37 18.41
CA ALA A 163 15.67 -21.94 18.52
C ALA A 163 16.62 -21.09 19.36
N ARG A 164 16.32 -19.79 19.58
CA ARG A 164 17.16 -18.88 20.37
C ARG A 164 17.06 -19.13 21.87
N THR A 165 15.94 -19.69 22.32
CA THR A 165 15.64 -19.92 23.75
C THR A 165 15.34 -21.38 24.06
N ALA A 166 15.36 -22.27 23.06
CA ALA A 166 15.15 -23.69 23.25
C ALA A 166 16.23 -24.31 24.14
N SER A 167 15.80 -25.06 25.16
CA SER A 167 16.68 -25.81 26.05
C SER A 167 17.02 -27.19 25.48
N ASP A 168 18.05 -27.85 26.03
CA ASP A 168 18.41 -29.24 25.68
C ASP A 168 17.22 -30.19 25.82
N ARG A 169 16.37 -29.98 26.85
CA ARG A 169 15.14 -30.74 27.04
C ARG A 169 14.17 -30.53 25.87
N CYS A 170 13.97 -29.28 25.44
CA CYS A 170 13.11 -28.96 24.30
C CYS A 170 13.60 -29.67 23.03
N TRP A 171 14.90 -29.58 22.73
CA TRP A 171 15.48 -30.27 21.57
C TRP A 171 15.33 -31.78 21.65
N SER A 172 15.58 -32.37 22.83
CA SER A 172 15.40 -33.80 23.08
C SER A 172 13.96 -34.27 22.82
N GLU A 173 12.97 -33.56 23.36
CA GLU A 173 11.55 -33.92 23.22
C GLU A 173 11.04 -33.75 21.78
N VAL A 174 11.50 -32.72 21.05
CA VAL A 174 11.09 -32.44 19.66
C VAL A 174 11.82 -33.35 18.67
N GLY A 175 13.11 -33.62 18.89
CA GLY A 175 13.92 -34.49 18.04
C GLY A 175 13.50 -35.95 18.10
N ALA A 176 13.09 -36.44 19.27
CA ALA A 176 12.59 -37.81 19.46
C ALA A 176 11.17 -38.05 18.90
N SER A 177 10.44 -36.99 18.53
CA SER A 177 9.09 -37.06 17.99
C SER A 177 9.09 -36.96 16.46
N ASP A 178 8.08 -37.50 15.79
CA ASP A 178 7.78 -37.30 14.37
C ASP A 178 6.78 -36.15 14.12
N ALA A 179 6.32 -35.47 15.17
CA ALA A 179 5.43 -34.32 15.10
C ALA A 179 5.98 -33.21 14.19
N THR A 180 5.09 -32.45 13.57
CA THR A 180 5.49 -31.32 12.73
C THR A 180 6.09 -30.24 13.63
N ALA A 181 7.35 -29.88 13.42
CA ALA A 181 8.01 -28.84 14.20
C ALA A 181 8.15 -27.58 13.36
N VAL A 182 7.66 -26.46 13.87
CA VAL A 182 7.88 -25.13 13.28
C VAL A 182 8.93 -24.42 14.14
N VAL A 183 10.09 -24.20 13.55
CA VAL A 183 11.26 -23.65 14.21
C VAL A 183 11.48 -22.21 13.74
N SER A 184 11.33 -21.27 14.67
CA SER A 184 11.69 -19.86 14.49
C SER A 184 13.16 -19.66 14.81
N THR A 185 13.94 -19.14 13.86
CA THR A 185 15.39 -18.98 13.99
C THR A 185 15.92 -17.91 13.02
N THR A 186 17.23 -17.87 12.79
CA THR A 186 17.86 -17.05 11.76
C THR A 186 18.43 -17.91 10.64
N LEU A 187 18.64 -17.32 9.47
CA LEU A 187 19.22 -18.00 8.31
C LEU A 187 20.58 -18.63 8.60
N ASP A 188 21.42 -17.97 9.40
CA ASP A 188 22.75 -18.47 9.77
C ASP A 188 22.67 -19.61 10.81
N SER A 189 21.62 -19.64 11.63
CA SER A 189 21.44 -20.63 12.72
C SER A 189 20.58 -21.84 12.33
N VAL A 190 19.87 -21.82 11.20
CA VAL A 190 18.92 -22.89 10.83
C VAL A 190 19.59 -24.25 10.65
N ALA A 191 20.83 -24.28 10.13
CA ALA A 191 21.60 -25.52 9.98
C ALA A 191 22.01 -26.12 11.34
N ALA A 192 22.32 -25.28 12.33
CA ALA A 192 22.63 -25.73 13.68
C ALA A 192 21.38 -26.33 14.36
N ALA A 193 20.23 -25.65 14.24
CA ALA A 193 18.95 -26.16 14.75
C ALA A 193 18.56 -27.51 14.12
N ALA A 194 18.81 -27.70 12.81
CA ALA A 194 18.62 -29.00 12.17
C ALA A 194 19.56 -30.08 12.74
N GLY A 195 20.80 -29.72 13.07
CA GLY A 195 21.77 -30.58 13.75
C GLY A 195 21.32 -31.01 15.15
N GLU A 196 20.76 -30.10 15.95
CA GLU A 196 20.19 -30.43 17.27
C GLU A 196 19.07 -31.47 17.17
N LEU A 197 18.15 -31.30 16.22
CA LEU A 197 17.07 -32.26 15.99
C LEU A 197 17.60 -33.64 15.59
N VAL A 198 18.62 -33.70 14.74
CA VAL A 198 19.25 -34.96 14.32
C VAL A 198 19.96 -35.63 15.49
N SER A 199 20.74 -34.87 16.27
CA SER A 199 21.42 -35.36 17.48
C SER A 199 20.44 -35.91 18.53
N ALA A 200 19.25 -35.32 18.61
CA ALA A 200 18.16 -35.73 19.50
C ALA A 200 17.32 -36.92 18.97
N GLY A 201 17.66 -37.48 17.80
CA GLY A 201 17.04 -38.72 17.27
C GLY A 201 16.19 -38.56 16.02
N ARG A 202 16.00 -37.35 15.49
CA ARG A 202 15.27 -37.11 14.24
C ARG A 202 16.09 -37.64 13.06
N LYS A 203 15.48 -38.35 12.11
CA LYS A 203 16.24 -38.93 10.99
C LYS A 203 16.78 -37.82 10.05
N PRO A 204 18.04 -37.90 9.56
CA PRO A 204 18.61 -36.89 8.66
C PRO A 204 17.87 -36.69 7.33
N ASP A 205 17.12 -37.69 6.88
CA ASP A 205 16.30 -37.65 5.66
C ASP A 205 14.92 -37.01 5.88
N THR A 206 14.56 -36.63 7.12
CA THR A 206 13.31 -35.95 7.43
C THR A 206 13.17 -34.66 6.60
N PRO A 207 12.05 -34.46 5.88
CA PRO A 207 11.85 -33.26 5.08
C PRO A 207 11.84 -31.97 5.91
N LEU A 208 12.35 -30.90 5.32
CA LEU A 208 12.46 -29.58 5.90
C LEU A 208 12.18 -28.51 4.85
N THR A 209 11.37 -27.51 5.21
CA THR A 209 11.31 -26.26 4.47
C THR A 209 11.93 -25.13 5.29
N VAL A 210 12.55 -24.17 4.61
CA VAL A 210 13.13 -22.96 5.19
C VAL A 210 12.62 -21.76 4.41
N THR A 211 11.92 -20.85 5.09
CA THR A 211 11.33 -19.67 4.47
C THR A 211 11.84 -18.38 5.10
N ILE A 212 12.31 -17.46 4.25
CA ILE A 212 12.63 -16.07 4.62
C ILE A 212 11.60 -15.12 4.03
N GLY A 213 11.43 -13.94 4.65
CA GLY A 213 10.56 -12.88 4.14
C GLY A 213 9.12 -13.36 3.90
N GLY A 214 8.66 -14.28 4.75
CA GLY A 214 7.38 -14.99 4.58
C GLY A 214 6.22 -14.03 4.38
N THR A 215 5.23 -14.44 3.60
CA THR A 215 4.05 -13.66 3.20
C THR A 215 4.29 -12.39 2.38
N THR A 216 5.51 -11.90 2.30
CA THR A 216 5.86 -10.76 1.43
C THR A 216 6.18 -11.24 0.02
N THR A 217 6.14 -10.34 -0.96
CA THR A 217 6.62 -10.63 -2.32
C THR A 217 8.16 -10.82 -2.41
N ARG A 218 8.87 -10.72 -1.27
CA ARG A 218 10.28 -11.10 -1.13
C ARG A 218 10.45 -12.51 -0.56
N GLN A 219 9.34 -13.23 -0.29
CA GLN A 219 9.37 -14.60 0.21
C GLN A 219 10.25 -15.48 -0.67
N ARG A 220 11.08 -16.28 -0.02
CA ARG A 220 11.82 -17.37 -0.65
C ARG A 220 11.75 -18.58 0.25
N THR A 221 11.31 -19.70 -0.32
CA THR A 221 11.27 -20.99 0.37
C THR A 221 12.20 -21.99 -0.29
N TRP A 222 13.01 -22.67 0.52
CA TRP A 222 13.81 -23.82 0.11
C TRP A 222 13.26 -25.10 0.71
N THR A 223 13.20 -26.15 -0.09
CA THR A 223 12.91 -27.50 0.38
C THR A 223 14.19 -28.31 0.42
N ALA A 224 14.40 -29.05 1.50
CA ALA A 224 15.56 -29.91 1.73
C ALA A 224 15.19 -31.03 2.72
N THR A 225 16.20 -31.69 3.27
CA THR A 225 16.09 -32.53 4.47
C THR A 225 16.94 -31.94 5.60
N LEU A 226 16.74 -32.41 6.83
CA LEU A 226 17.56 -32.00 7.98
C LEU A 226 19.07 -32.14 7.71
N GLY A 227 19.49 -33.25 7.08
CA GLY A 227 20.89 -33.53 6.77
C GLY A 227 21.46 -32.73 5.59
N THR A 228 20.62 -32.13 4.74
CA THR A 228 21.05 -31.48 3.48
C THR A 228 20.90 -29.96 3.48
N ILE A 229 20.16 -29.39 4.44
CA ILE A 229 19.80 -27.96 4.41
C ILE A 229 21.01 -27.01 4.32
N ALA A 230 22.10 -27.32 5.03
CA ALA A 230 23.30 -26.51 4.99
C ALA A 230 23.90 -26.44 3.57
N GLN A 231 23.89 -27.56 2.85
CA GLN A 231 24.36 -27.62 1.46
C GLN A 231 23.39 -26.88 0.53
N THR A 232 22.08 -27.08 0.69
CA THR A 232 21.05 -26.42 -0.11
C THR A 232 21.15 -24.90 -0.04
N LEU A 233 21.31 -24.34 1.17
CA LEU A 233 21.42 -22.89 1.38
C LEU A 233 22.74 -22.32 0.82
N LYS A 234 23.85 -23.07 0.92
CA LYS A 234 25.14 -22.70 0.29
C LYS A 234 25.03 -22.69 -1.24
N GLN A 235 24.42 -23.72 -1.83
CA GLN A 235 24.21 -23.81 -3.28
C GLN A 235 23.30 -22.70 -3.81
N ALA A 236 22.28 -22.32 -3.03
CA ALA A 236 21.40 -21.18 -3.33
C ALA A 236 22.11 -19.82 -3.21
N LYS A 237 23.34 -19.79 -2.68
CA LYS A 237 24.15 -18.58 -2.41
C LYS A 237 23.43 -17.59 -1.49
N VAL A 238 22.77 -18.13 -0.45
CA VAL A 238 22.15 -17.32 0.62
C VAL A 238 22.90 -17.41 1.95
N LEU A 239 23.92 -18.26 2.02
CA LEU A 239 24.89 -18.30 3.12
C LEU A 239 26.31 -17.98 2.64
N PRO A 240 27.11 -17.23 3.45
CA PRO A 240 26.69 -16.55 4.68
C PRO A 240 25.71 -15.40 4.41
N SER A 241 24.85 -15.06 5.37
CA SER A 241 23.93 -13.92 5.22
C SER A 241 24.71 -12.60 5.16
N PRO A 242 24.50 -11.72 4.15
CA PRO A 242 25.19 -10.43 4.08
C PRO A 242 24.85 -9.49 5.25
N GLU A 243 23.61 -9.58 5.75
CA GLU A 243 23.07 -8.69 6.78
C GLU A 243 23.12 -9.32 8.19
N GLY A 244 23.52 -10.59 8.31
CA GLY A 244 23.39 -11.39 9.54
C GLY A 244 21.92 -11.52 9.99
N HIS A 245 21.62 -12.47 10.88
CA HIS A 245 20.37 -12.51 11.66
C HIS A 245 19.02 -12.47 10.90
N ARG A 246 18.99 -12.75 9.60
CA ARG A 246 17.75 -12.73 8.80
C ARG A 246 16.74 -13.75 9.36
N PRO A 247 15.54 -13.33 9.82
CA PRO A 247 14.57 -14.25 10.41
C PRO A 247 14.12 -15.34 9.44
N VAL A 248 13.96 -16.54 9.97
CA VAL A 248 13.54 -17.75 9.25
C VAL A 248 12.46 -18.46 10.03
N ILE A 249 11.44 -18.92 9.29
CA ILE A 249 10.56 -20.00 9.76
C ILE A 249 10.95 -21.26 9.01
N ALA A 250 11.32 -22.30 9.76
CA ALA A 250 11.62 -23.61 9.22
C ALA A 250 10.54 -24.61 9.66
N VAL A 251 10.03 -25.43 8.74
CA VAL A 251 9.04 -26.47 9.07
C VAL A 251 9.67 -27.84 8.83
N VAL A 252 9.67 -28.68 9.86
CA VAL A 252 10.28 -30.01 9.89
C VAL A 252 9.18 -31.07 9.90
N GLY A 253 9.31 -32.08 9.05
CA GLY A 253 8.42 -33.23 8.98
C GLY A 253 7.84 -33.45 7.58
N GLU A 254 7.06 -34.53 7.42
CA GLU A 254 6.59 -35.01 6.11
C GLU A 254 5.86 -33.96 5.26
N ARG A 255 5.15 -33.03 5.93
CA ARG A 255 4.43 -31.90 5.32
C ARG A 255 5.32 -30.94 4.53
N SER A 256 6.60 -30.94 4.82
CA SER A 256 7.63 -30.15 4.13
C SER A 256 8.24 -30.87 2.93
N SER A 257 7.73 -32.05 2.54
CA SER A 257 8.20 -32.75 1.35
C SER A 257 8.01 -31.91 0.09
N ALA A 258 8.96 -32.01 -0.85
CA ALA A 258 8.91 -31.28 -2.11
C ALA A 258 7.64 -31.62 -2.91
N ALA A 259 7.27 -32.91 -2.95
CA ALA A 259 6.10 -33.40 -3.67
C ALA A 259 4.79 -32.76 -3.20
N GLN A 260 4.62 -32.53 -1.90
CA GLN A 260 3.43 -31.86 -1.36
C GLN A 260 3.51 -30.35 -1.56
N ARG A 261 4.66 -29.74 -1.28
CA ARG A 261 4.82 -28.30 -1.42
C ARG A 261 4.60 -27.84 -2.86
N ASP A 262 5.09 -28.57 -3.85
CA ASP A 262 4.94 -28.20 -5.27
C ASP A 262 3.47 -28.13 -5.72
N GLN A 263 2.57 -28.88 -5.06
CA GLN A 263 1.12 -28.82 -5.30
C GLN A 263 0.45 -27.65 -4.58
N LEU A 264 1.03 -27.14 -3.50
CA LEU A 264 0.42 -26.18 -2.59
C LEU A 264 1.11 -24.80 -2.59
N ALA A 265 2.20 -24.62 -3.33
CA ALA A 265 2.96 -23.37 -3.42
C ALA A 265 2.23 -22.26 -4.22
N TRP A 266 1.03 -21.88 -3.80
CA TRP A 266 0.14 -20.94 -4.47
C TRP A 266 0.69 -19.50 -4.52
N PHE A 267 1.47 -19.09 -3.53
CA PHE A 267 1.90 -17.70 -3.38
C PHE A 267 3.12 -17.36 -4.24
N GLU A 268 4.24 -18.09 -4.08
CA GLU A 268 5.45 -17.91 -4.88
C GLU A 268 5.25 -18.32 -6.35
N SER A 269 4.19 -19.07 -6.66
CA SER A 269 3.80 -19.39 -8.04
C SER A 269 2.95 -18.31 -8.70
N LYS A 270 2.56 -17.22 -8.02
CA LYS A 270 1.80 -16.14 -8.67
C LYS A 270 2.51 -15.60 -9.92
N PRO A 271 1.75 -15.22 -10.97
CA PRO A 271 2.31 -14.92 -12.29
C PRO A 271 3.25 -13.71 -12.31
N LEU A 272 3.02 -12.73 -11.43
CA LEU A 272 3.83 -11.52 -11.29
C LEU A 272 4.55 -11.48 -9.93
N PHE A 273 4.77 -12.63 -9.29
CA PHE A 273 5.36 -12.71 -7.95
C PHE A 273 6.65 -11.89 -7.83
N GLY A 274 6.63 -10.84 -7.00
CA GLY A 274 7.76 -9.95 -6.75
C GLY A 274 8.07 -8.95 -7.86
N TRP A 275 7.26 -8.86 -8.92
CA TRP A 275 7.49 -7.90 -10.00
C TRP A 275 7.23 -6.48 -9.51
N LYS A 276 8.22 -5.60 -9.60
CA LYS A 276 8.03 -4.16 -9.40
C LYS A 276 7.39 -3.56 -10.64
N VAL A 277 6.15 -3.12 -10.53
CA VAL A 277 5.36 -2.64 -11.67
C VAL A 277 5.14 -1.14 -11.55
N LEU A 278 5.67 -0.38 -12.50
CA LEU A 278 5.49 1.06 -12.57
C LEU A 278 4.11 1.40 -13.14
N VAL A 279 3.36 2.23 -12.41
CA VAL A 279 2.01 2.67 -12.79
C VAL A 279 2.01 4.20 -12.95
N PRO A 280 2.12 4.72 -14.19
CA PRO A 280 2.14 6.15 -14.46
C PRO A 280 0.71 6.70 -14.53
N ARG A 281 0.14 7.18 -13.42
CA ARG A 281 -1.25 7.68 -13.36
C ARG A 281 -1.46 8.79 -12.32
N THR A 282 -2.57 9.52 -12.46
CA THR A 282 -3.10 10.43 -11.43
C THR A 282 -3.68 9.66 -10.23
N LYS A 283 -3.62 10.29 -9.05
CA LYS A 283 -3.99 9.70 -7.75
C LYS A 283 -5.41 9.11 -7.66
N GLU A 284 -6.33 9.42 -8.58
CA GLU A 284 -7.76 9.09 -8.43
C GLU A 284 -8.24 7.83 -9.18
N GLN A 285 -7.37 7.12 -9.93
CA GLN A 285 -7.74 5.89 -10.64
C GLN A 285 -6.70 4.76 -10.52
N ALA A 286 -5.91 4.76 -9.45
CA ALA A 286 -4.80 3.83 -9.27
C ALA A 286 -5.13 2.64 -8.35
N ALA A 287 -6.02 2.81 -7.36
CA ALA A 287 -6.29 1.80 -6.34
C ALA A 287 -6.74 0.45 -6.95
N SER A 288 -7.75 0.45 -7.83
CA SER A 288 -8.26 -0.79 -8.43
C SER A 288 -7.23 -1.54 -9.30
N LEU A 289 -6.39 -0.81 -10.04
CA LEU A 289 -5.31 -1.40 -10.83
C LEU A 289 -4.20 -1.96 -9.93
N SER A 290 -3.77 -1.17 -8.95
CA SER A 290 -2.73 -1.56 -8.00
C SER A 290 -3.17 -2.81 -7.20
N ASP A 291 -4.43 -2.89 -6.79
CA ASP A 291 -4.98 -4.07 -6.09
C ASP A 291 -5.04 -5.30 -6.98
N GLN A 292 -5.44 -5.13 -8.24
CA GLN A 292 -5.41 -6.23 -9.20
C GLN A 292 -3.96 -6.72 -9.45
N LEU A 293 -2.99 -5.82 -9.60
CA LEU A 293 -1.57 -6.17 -9.72
C LEU A 293 -1.07 -6.93 -8.48
N ARG A 294 -1.44 -6.50 -7.26
CA ARG A 294 -1.14 -7.21 -6.01
C ARG A 294 -1.75 -8.61 -5.96
N SER A 295 -2.98 -8.78 -6.47
CA SER A 295 -3.60 -10.12 -6.54
C SER A 295 -2.77 -11.10 -7.38
N TYR A 296 -2.10 -10.61 -8.42
CA TYR A 296 -1.16 -11.36 -9.26
C TYR A 296 0.26 -11.46 -8.69
N GLY A 297 0.51 -10.93 -7.48
CA GLY A 297 1.78 -11.02 -6.77
C GLY A 297 2.78 -9.89 -7.06
N ALA A 298 2.36 -8.85 -7.78
CA ALA A 298 3.20 -7.71 -8.11
C ALA A 298 3.27 -6.67 -6.97
N VAL A 299 4.28 -5.81 -7.03
CA VAL A 299 4.48 -4.63 -6.18
C VAL A 299 4.27 -3.38 -7.04
N PRO A 300 3.06 -2.78 -7.05
CA PRO A 300 2.80 -1.57 -7.82
C PRO A 300 3.55 -0.38 -7.22
N HIS A 301 4.12 0.46 -8.09
CA HIS A 301 4.76 1.72 -7.75
C HIS A 301 4.17 2.83 -8.59
N GLU A 302 3.39 3.69 -7.95
CA GLU A 302 2.65 4.75 -8.63
C GLU A 302 3.52 5.98 -8.82
N VAL A 303 3.57 6.48 -10.04
CA VAL A 303 4.27 7.73 -10.38
C VAL A 303 3.28 8.69 -11.03
N PRO A 304 2.90 9.79 -10.35
CA PRO A 304 2.12 10.84 -10.96
C PRO A 304 2.81 11.37 -12.22
N THR A 305 2.09 11.38 -13.34
CA THR A 305 2.61 11.91 -14.62
C THR A 305 2.03 13.27 -14.96
N ILE A 306 0.93 13.67 -14.31
CA ILE A 306 0.35 15.01 -14.39
C ILE A 306 0.12 15.54 -12.99
N ALA A 307 0.18 16.86 -12.87
CA ALA A 307 -0.17 17.60 -11.67
C ALA A 307 -1.20 18.67 -12.01
N VAL A 308 -2.05 18.97 -11.03
CA VAL A 308 -3.01 20.07 -11.09
C VAL A 308 -2.37 21.24 -10.37
N GLU A 309 -2.20 22.35 -11.07
CA GLU A 309 -1.60 23.57 -10.55
C GLU A 309 -2.61 24.71 -10.56
N PRO A 310 -2.47 25.72 -9.66
CA PRO A 310 -3.25 26.94 -9.74
C PRO A 310 -3.12 27.64 -11.10
N PRO A 311 -4.14 28.42 -11.51
CA PRO A 311 -4.08 29.20 -12.74
C PRO A 311 -2.94 30.22 -12.67
N ARG A 312 -2.36 30.57 -13.83
CA ARG A 312 -1.28 31.59 -13.88
C ARG A 312 -1.76 32.96 -13.36
N THR A 313 -3.04 33.23 -13.58
CA THR A 313 -3.68 34.52 -13.33
C THR A 313 -4.84 34.29 -12.36
N PRO A 314 -4.62 34.38 -11.03
CA PRO A 314 -5.66 34.10 -10.04
C PRO A 314 -6.82 35.12 -10.08
N GLN A 315 -6.59 36.31 -10.63
CA GLN A 315 -7.55 37.42 -10.60
C GLN A 315 -8.89 37.10 -11.28
N GLN A 316 -8.89 36.25 -12.31
CA GLN A 316 -10.14 35.82 -12.96
C GLN A 316 -11.00 34.99 -12.02
N MET A 317 -10.39 34.03 -11.33
CA MET A 317 -11.06 33.21 -10.33
C MET A 317 -11.52 34.05 -9.14
N GLU A 318 -10.69 34.97 -8.64
CA GLU A 318 -11.07 35.87 -7.54
C GLU A 318 -12.26 36.76 -7.91
N ARG A 319 -12.27 37.30 -9.13
CA ARG A 319 -13.39 38.10 -9.64
C ARG A 319 -14.65 37.27 -9.78
N ALA A 320 -14.55 36.03 -10.26
CA ALA A 320 -15.69 35.14 -10.41
C ALA A 320 -16.25 34.70 -9.04
N VAL A 321 -15.41 34.32 -8.09
CA VAL A 321 -15.85 33.97 -6.72
C VAL A 321 -16.52 35.17 -6.03
N LYS A 322 -15.96 36.38 -6.16
CA LYS A 322 -16.63 37.60 -5.67
C LYS A 322 -17.96 37.84 -6.38
N GLY A 323 -17.97 37.68 -7.71
CA GLY A 323 -19.18 37.79 -8.53
C GLY A 323 -20.30 36.87 -8.06
N LEU A 324 -19.95 35.63 -7.72
CA LEU A 324 -20.85 34.62 -7.17
C LEU A 324 -21.55 35.12 -5.90
N VAL A 325 -20.79 35.64 -4.93
CA VAL A 325 -21.36 36.18 -3.68
C VAL A 325 -22.16 37.47 -3.90
N THR A 326 -21.80 38.27 -4.90
CA THR A 326 -22.52 39.53 -5.21
C THR A 326 -23.73 39.34 -6.13
N GLY A 327 -24.10 38.10 -6.48
CA GLY A 327 -25.26 37.81 -7.33
C GLY A 327 -25.04 38.12 -8.82
N ARG A 328 -23.82 37.91 -9.34
CA ARG A 328 -23.49 38.14 -10.76
C ARG A 328 -23.85 36.97 -11.66
N TYR A 329 -24.08 35.77 -11.12
CA TYR A 329 -24.31 34.56 -11.91
C TYR A 329 -25.63 33.92 -11.54
N GLU A 330 -26.36 33.46 -12.54
CA GLU A 330 -27.51 32.57 -12.38
C GLU A 330 -27.05 31.12 -12.24
N TRP A 331 -26.00 30.76 -12.99
CA TRP A 331 -25.48 29.41 -13.07
C TRP A 331 -23.99 29.31 -12.80
N ILE A 332 -23.58 28.16 -12.29
CA ILE A 332 -22.20 27.68 -12.31
C ILE A 332 -22.16 26.24 -12.80
N ALA A 333 -21.23 25.93 -13.70
CA ALA A 333 -21.10 24.59 -14.29
C ALA A 333 -19.73 23.96 -13.98
N PHE A 334 -19.75 22.78 -13.37
CA PHE A 334 -18.54 22.00 -13.08
C PHE A 334 -18.42 20.81 -14.01
N THR A 335 -17.39 20.81 -14.85
CA THR A 335 -17.10 19.68 -15.77
C THR A 335 -16.01 18.74 -15.24
N SER A 336 -15.47 18.99 -14.04
CA SER A 336 -14.41 18.20 -13.41
C SER A 336 -14.40 18.37 -11.89
N VAL A 337 -14.07 17.29 -11.18
CA VAL A 337 -13.77 17.29 -9.73
C VAL A 337 -12.69 18.32 -9.37
N ASN A 338 -11.71 18.55 -10.25
CA ASN A 338 -10.64 19.53 -9.99
C ASN A 338 -11.16 20.98 -10.00
N ALA A 339 -12.18 21.29 -10.80
CA ALA A 339 -12.82 22.60 -10.78
C ALA A 339 -13.57 22.82 -9.45
N VAL A 340 -14.25 21.78 -8.94
CA VAL A 340 -14.91 21.81 -7.63
C VAL A 340 -13.90 22.11 -6.52
N LYS A 341 -12.77 21.40 -6.51
CA LYS A 341 -11.67 21.63 -5.56
C LYS A 341 -11.11 23.05 -5.65
N ALA A 342 -10.82 23.54 -6.85
CA ALA A 342 -10.26 24.88 -7.04
C ALA A 342 -11.20 25.99 -6.53
N VAL A 343 -12.52 25.85 -6.77
CA VAL A 343 -13.52 26.80 -6.26
C VAL A 343 -13.66 26.69 -4.74
N ARG A 344 -13.70 25.47 -4.19
CA ARG A 344 -13.76 25.22 -2.75
C ARG A 344 -12.57 25.81 -1.99
N GLU A 345 -11.35 25.57 -2.46
CA GLU A 345 -10.13 26.13 -1.87
C GLU A 345 -10.18 27.66 -1.83
N LYS A 346 -10.69 28.30 -2.89
CA LYS A 346 -10.87 29.75 -2.93
C LYS A 346 -11.97 30.23 -1.99
N PHE A 347 -13.05 29.48 -1.83
CA PHE A 347 -14.08 29.81 -0.85
C PHE A 347 -13.51 29.78 0.56
N GLU A 348 -12.80 28.70 0.91
CA GLU A 348 -12.18 28.54 2.23
C GLU A 348 -11.16 29.66 2.52
N GLU A 349 -10.35 30.08 1.52
CA GLU A 349 -9.44 31.21 1.63
C GLU A 349 -10.16 32.54 1.98
N TYR A 350 -11.37 32.73 1.45
CA TYR A 350 -12.21 33.91 1.73
C TYR A 350 -13.13 33.74 2.95
N GLY A 351 -13.06 32.63 3.67
CA GLY A 351 -13.97 32.33 4.79
C GLY A 351 -15.41 32.07 4.35
N LEU A 352 -15.62 31.67 3.09
CA LEU A 352 -16.90 31.28 2.51
C LEU A 352 -17.10 29.77 2.62
N ASP A 353 -18.34 29.33 2.46
CA ASP A 353 -18.72 27.91 2.42
C ASP A 353 -19.85 27.66 1.42
N ALA A 354 -20.43 26.47 1.44
CA ALA A 354 -21.52 26.05 0.56
C ALA A 354 -22.72 27.02 0.52
N ARG A 355 -22.95 27.79 1.59
CA ARG A 355 -24.04 28.78 1.63
C ARG A 355 -23.86 29.89 0.61
N ALA A 356 -22.64 30.13 0.13
CA ALA A 356 -22.39 31.11 -0.93
C ALA A 356 -23.02 30.72 -2.28
N PHE A 357 -23.42 29.45 -2.49
CA PHE A 357 -24.20 29.04 -3.67
C PHE A 357 -25.71 29.36 -3.55
N ALA A 358 -26.17 29.90 -2.43
CA ALA A 358 -27.59 30.18 -2.25
C ALA A 358 -28.12 31.12 -3.35
N GLY A 359 -29.14 30.68 -4.08
CA GLY A 359 -29.73 31.43 -5.19
C GLY A 359 -29.05 31.23 -6.54
N ILE A 360 -28.05 30.35 -6.64
CA ILE A 360 -27.33 30.04 -7.87
C ILE A 360 -27.60 28.59 -8.25
N LYS A 361 -27.97 28.35 -9.51
CA LYS A 361 -28.17 27.01 -10.05
C LYS A 361 -26.82 26.36 -10.37
N VAL A 362 -26.68 25.08 -10.01
CA VAL A 362 -25.42 24.35 -10.11
C VAL A 362 -25.55 23.20 -11.09
N ALA A 363 -24.69 23.19 -12.11
CA ALA A 363 -24.59 22.10 -13.07
C ALA A 363 -23.32 21.27 -12.86
N ALA A 364 -23.38 19.97 -13.10
CA ALA A 364 -22.24 19.07 -12.98
C ALA A 364 -22.19 18.02 -14.08
N VAL A 365 -20.99 17.71 -14.59
CA VAL A 365 -20.76 16.60 -15.52
C VAL A 365 -20.13 15.42 -14.80
N GLY A 366 -20.79 14.27 -14.85
CA GLY A 366 -20.28 13.01 -14.32
C GLY A 366 -20.51 12.81 -12.82
N GLU A 367 -20.73 11.54 -12.44
CA GLU A 367 -21.06 11.13 -11.07
C GLU A 367 -20.02 11.58 -10.04
N GLN A 368 -18.72 11.54 -10.38
CA GLN A 368 -17.65 11.93 -9.46
C GLN A 368 -17.67 13.43 -9.15
N THR A 369 -17.96 14.27 -10.16
CA THR A 369 -18.07 15.72 -9.98
C THR A 369 -19.29 16.05 -9.11
N ALA A 370 -20.43 15.38 -9.37
CA ALA A 370 -21.63 15.54 -8.57
C ALA A 370 -21.41 15.10 -7.11
N ALA A 371 -20.74 13.95 -6.88
CA ALA A 371 -20.40 13.48 -5.53
C ALA A 371 -19.49 14.48 -4.80
N ALA A 372 -18.47 15.02 -5.46
CA ALA A 372 -17.58 16.03 -4.87
C ALA A 372 -18.30 17.33 -4.47
N LEU A 373 -19.33 17.73 -5.24
CA LEU A 373 -20.19 18.86 -4.88
C LEU A 373 -21.07 18.54 -3.67
N VAL A 374 -21.66 17.33 -3.62
CA VAL A 374 -22.47 16.88 -2.48
C VAL A 374 -21.63 16.81 -1.19
N ASP A 375 -20.40 16.32 -1.27
CA ASP A 375 -19.44 16.31 -0.14
C ASP A 375 -19.06 17.73 0.30
N PHE A 376 -19.10 18.71 -0.62
CA PHE A 376 -18.96 20.12 -0.30
C PHE A 376 -20.25 20.75 0.28
N GLY A 377 -21.38 20.03 0.25
CA GLY A 377 -22.67 20.51 0.75
C GLY A 377 -23.57 21.13 -0.33
N VAL A 378 -23.27 20.91 -1.61
CA VAL A 378 -24.00 21.47 -2.76
C VAL A 378 -24.57 20.35 -3.62
N LYS A 379 -25.89 20.30 -3.77
CA LYS A 379 -26.54 19.35 -4.68
C LYS A 379 -26.66 19.99 -6.08
N PRO A 380 -26.15 19.38 -7.14
CA PRO A 380 -26.36 19.89 -8.50
C PRO A 380 -27.85 19.90 -8.87
N ASP A 381 -28.30 20.99 -9.48
CA ASP A 381 -29.63 21.16 -10.08
C ASP A 381 -29.73 20.48 -11.44
N LEU A 382 -28.61 20.47 -12.19
CA LEU A 382 -28.52 19.89 -13.52
C LEU A 382 -27.34 18.93 -13.63
N VAL A 383 -27.61 17.72 -14.09
CA VAL A 383 -26.64 16.71 -14.50
C VAL A 383 -27.15 16.15 -15.83
N PRO A 384 -26.28 15.89 -16.83
CA PRO A 384 -26.73 15.35 -18.11
C PRO A 384 -27.55 14.08 -17.91
N SER A 385 -28.70 14.00 -18.57
CA SER A 385 -29.59 12.84 -18.60
C SER A 385 -29.07 11.73 -19.52
N GLY A 386 -28.35 12.13 -20.59
CA GLY A 386 -27.71 11.26 -21.55
C GLY A 386 -26.21 11.13 -21.34
N GLU A 387 -25.43 11.58 -22.33
CA GLU A 387 -23.98 11.48 -22.29
C GLU A 387 -23.39 12.34 -21.16
N GLN A 388 -22.59 11.73 -20.29
CA GLN A 388 -21.89 12.44 -19.20
C GLN A 388 -20.70 13.25 -19.73
N SER A 389 -20.98 14.23 -20.60
CA SER A 389 -20.01 15.09 -21.25
C SER A 389 -20.50 16.54 -21.32
N ALA A 390 -19.61 17.45 -21.75
CA ALA A 390 -19.94 18.84 -21.96
C ALA A 390 -21.02 19.03 -23.04
N ALA A 391 -21.09 18.14 -24.03
CA ALA A 391 -22.13 18.14 -25.06
C ALA A 391 -23.47 17.67 -24.48
N GLY A 392 -23.49 16.56 -23.74
CA GLY A 392 -24.73 16.10 -23.10
C GLY A 392 -25.26 17.09 -22.06
N LEU A 393 -24.38 17.82 -21.35
CA LEU A 393 -24.82 18.89 -20.46
C LEU A 393 -25.50 20.04 -21.22
N LEU A 394 -24.99 20.38 -22.39
CA LEU A 394 -25.55 21.43 -23.23
C LEU A 394 -26.92 21.04 -23.80
N GLU A 395 -27.13 19.77 -24.16
CA GLU A 395 -28.42 19.27 -24.66
C GLU A 395 -29.56 19.46 -23.65
N ASP A 396 -29.26 19.30 -22.36
CA ASP A 396 -30.23 19.47 -21.27
C ASP A 396 -30.24 20.89 -20.69
N TRP A 397 -29.38 21.80 -21.19
CA TRP A 397 -29.26 23.15 -20.66
C TRP A 397 -30.43 24.04 -21.15
N PRO A 398 -31.13 24.76 -20.27
CA PRO A 398 -32.26 25.59 -20.69
C PRO A 398 -31.79 26.82 -21.49
N PRO A 399 -32.50 27.20 -22.58
CA PRO A 399 -32.24 28.49 -23.23
C PRO A 399 -32.51 29.64 -22.26
N TYR A 400 -31.76 30.73 -22.39
CA TYR A 400 -31.98 31.93 -21.59
C TYR A 400 -33.34 32.56 -21.93
N ASP A 401 -34.15 32.84 -20.91
CA ASP A 401 -35.40 33.56 -21.04
C ASP A 401 -35.39 34.85 -20.19
N PRO A 402 -35.39 36.05 -20.80
CA PRO A 402 -35.30 37.32 -20.06
C PRO A 402 -36.51 37.61 -19.15
N VAL A 403 -37.60 36.83 -19.26
CA VAL A 403 -38.78 36.94 -18.38
C VAL A 403 -38.59 36.11 -17.11
N PHE A 404 -37.95 34.94 -17.21
CA PHE A 404 -37.83 33.98 -16.10
C PHE A 404 -36.44 33.97 -15.45
N ASP A 405 -35.40 34.36 -16.20
CA ASP A 405 -34.02 34.39 -15.74
C ASP A 405 -33.61 35.85 -15.45
N PRO A 406 -33.52 36.25 -14.17
CA PRO A 406 -33.19 37.63 -13.80
C PRO A 406 -31.72 37.99 -14.08
N ILE A 407 -30.87 36.98 -14.29
CA ILE A 407 -29.44 37.08 -14.55
C ILE A 407 -29.12 36.18 -15.74
N ASP A 408 -28.40 36.69 -16.73
CA ASP A 408 -28.07 36.01 -17.99
C ASP A 408 -26.68 35.38 -18.01
N ARG A 409 -26.00 35.28 -16.85
CA ARG A 409 -24.60 34.88 -16.75
C ARG A 409 -24.37 33.49 -16.18
N VAL A 410 -23.44 32.78 -16.80
CA VAL A 410 -22.92 31.47 -16.37
C VAL A 410 -21.44 31.59 -16.01
N PHE A 411 -21.07 31.14 -14.81
CA PHE A 411 -19.67 30.97 -14.41
C PHE A 411 -19.19 29.56 -14.78
N LEU A 412 -18.16 29.46 -15.62
CA LEU A 412 -17.62 28.19 -16.07
C LEU A 412 -16.15 28.01 -15.62
N PRO A 413 -15.90 27.44 -14.43
CA PRO A 413 -14.54 27.08 -13.98
C PRO A 413 -14.02 25.83 -14.71
N ARG A 414 -12.95 25.95 -15.50
CA ARG A 414 -12.39 24.84 -16.29
C ARG A 414 -10.87 24.75 -16.29
N ALA A 415 -10.33 23.67 -16.87
CA ALA A 415 -8.91 23.54 -17.16
C ALA A 415 -8.44 24.52 -18.25
N ASP A 416 -7.16 24.88 -18.24
CA ASP A 416 -6.51 25.68 -19.28
C ASP A 416 -6.54 25.05 -20.69
N ILE A 417 -6.77 23.73 -20.77
CA ILE A 417 -6.82 22.95 -22.02
C ILE A 417 -8.17 22.22 -22.12
N ALA A 418 -9.28 22.92 -21.98
CA ALA A 418 -10.62 22.35 -22.22
C ALA A 418 -11.18 22.74 -23.61
N THR A 419 -12.04 21.89 -24.15
CA THR A 419 -12.73 22.10 -25.43
C THR A 419 -13.76 23.24 -25.32
N GLU A 420 -13.88 24.08 -26.35
CA GLU A 420 -14.75 25.28 -26.36
C GLU A 420 -16.25 24.98 -26.57
N THR A 421 -16.62 23.71 -26.80
CA THR A 421 -17.97 23.28 -27.18
C THR A 421 -19.07 23.80 -26.25
N LEU A 422 -18.87 23.73 -24.93
CA LEU A 422 -19.88 24.19 -23.97
C LEU A 422 -20.02 25.71 -23.95
N VAL A 423 -18.90 26.45 -24.07
CA VAL A 423 -18.94 27.92 -24.11
C VAL A 423 -19.72 28.40 -25.34
N ALA A 424 -19.38 27.86 -26.51
CA ALA A 424 -20.06 28.22 -27.75
C ALA A 424 -21.57 27.91 -27.69
N GLY A 425 -21.93 26.71 -27.22
CA GLY A 425 -23.33 26.32 -27.11
C GLY A 425 -24.14 27.15 -26.12
N LEU A 426 -23.58 27.48 -24.96
CA LEU A 426 -24.26 28.35 -23.99
C LEU A 426 -24.52 29.75 -24.55
N ILE A 427 -23.58 30.30 -25.33
CA ILE A 427 -23.75 31.58 -26.03
C ILE A 427 -24.87 31.47 -27.08
N GLU A 428 -24.94 30.37 -27.84
CA GLU A 428 -26.03 30.13 -28.79
C GLU A 428 -27.41 30.03 -28.12
N LEU A 429 -27.44 29.50 -26.89
CA LEU A 429 -28.64 29.46 -26.03
C LEU A 429 -28.98 30.81 -25.38
N GLY A 430 -28.19 31.86 -25.64
CA GLY A 430 -28.47 33.23 -25.18
C GLY A 430 -27.81 33.62 -23.85
N TRP A 431 -26.97 32.77 -23.26
CA TRP A 431 -26.26 33.05 -22.01
C TRP A 431 -24.94 33.81 -22.24
N GLU A 432 -24.60 34.71 -21.32
CA GLU A 432 -23.25 35.29 -21.22
C GLU A 432 -22.35 34.37 -20.37
N VAL A 433 -21.23 33.90 -20.93
CA VAL A 433 -20.36 32.94 -20.25
C VAL A 433 -19.08 33.61 -19.76
N ASP A 434 -18.86 33.63 -18.46
CA ASP A 434 -17.55 33.92 -17.86
C ASP A 434 -16.73 32.62 -17.82
N ASP A 435 -15.98 32.37 -18.90
CA ASP A 435 -15.02 31.27 -19.00
C ASP A 435 -13.75 31.55 -18.18
N VAL A 436 -13.56 30.80 -17.10
CA VAL A 436 -12.47 31.02 -16.14
C VAL A 436 -11.58 29.80 -16.06
N THR A 437 -10.28 30.03 -16.27
CA THR A 437 -9.27 29.00 -15.99
C THR A 437 -9.15 28.80 -14.47
N ALA A 438 -9.72 27.71 -13.98
CA ALA A 438 -9.73 27.37 -12.57
C ALA A 438 -8.47 26.63 -12.11
N TYR A 439 -7.87 25.87 -13.01
CA TYR A 439 -6.63 25.14 -12.74
C TYR A 439 -5.90 24.87 -14.05
N ARG A 440 -4.66 24.43 -13.93
CA ARG A 440 -3.82 24.01 -15.06
C ARG A 440 -3.44 22.56 -14.93
N THR A 441 -3.46 21.85 -16.05
CA THR A 441 -2.93 20.49 -16.09
C THR A 441 -1.50 20.54 -16.61
N VAL A 442 -0.52 20.35 -15.73
CA VAL A 442 0.90 20.35 -16.09
C VAL A 442 1.50 18.95 -15.96
N ARG A 443 2.71 18.75 -16.50
CA ARG A 443 3.49 17.56 -16.17
C ARG A 443 3.82 17.58 -14.68
N ALA A 444 3.68 16.42 -14.04
CA ALA A 444 4.08 16.29 -12.64
C ALA A 444 5.56 16.62 -12.47
N SER A 445 5.94 17.03 -11.25
CA SER A 445 7.34 17.12 -10.89
C SER A 445 8.02 15.76 -11.09
N PRO A 446 9.31 15.73 -11.49
CA PRO A 446 10.05 14.48 -11.58
C PRO A 446 9.94 13.67 -10.29
N PRO A 447 9.79 12.33 -10.36
CA PRO A 447 9.79 11.51 -9.17
C PRO A 447 11.15 11.58 -8.46
N PRO A 448 11.23 11.09 -7.20
CA PRO A 448 12.48 10.98 -6.44
C PRO A 448 13.64 10.41 -7.26
N ALA A 449 14.86 10.86 -6.95
CA ALA A 449 16.05 10.55 -7.75
C ALA A 449 16.28 9.03 -7.85
N ASP A 450 16.13 8.31 -6.75
CA ASP A 450 16.18 6.85 -6.68
C ASP A 450 15.14 6.17 -7.58
N THR A 451 13.90 6.66 -7.63
CA THR A 451 12.88 6.15 -8.57
C THR A 451 13.29 6.40 -10.03
N ARG A 452 13.82 7.58 -10.36
CA ARG A 452 14.29 7.88 -11.73
C ARG A 452 15.46 7.00 -12.14
N GLU A 453 16.42 6.82 -11.25
CA GLU A 453 17.55 5.92 -11.48
C GLU A 453 17.11 4.45 -11.55
N ALA A 454 16.07 4.06 -10.79
CA ALA A 454 15.44 2.75 -10.96
C ALA A 454 14.73 2.63 -12.31
N ILE A 455 14.04 3.64 -12.82
CA ILE A 455 13.40 3.58 -14.16
C ILE A 455 14.46 3.40 -15.26
N LYS A 456 15.47 4.28 -15.29
CA LYS A 456 16.53 4.27 -16.32
C LYS A 456 17.48 3.09 -16.18
N GLY A 457 17.83 2.76 -14.94
CA GLY A 457 18.71 1.66 -14.60
C GLY A 457 18.00 0.32 -14.58
N GLY A 458 16.68 0.29 -14.80
CA GLY A 458 15.79 -0.85 -14.99
C GLY A 458 15.19 -1.47 -13.73
N GLY A 459 15.38 -0.95 -12.53
CA GLY A 459 14.82 -1.47 -11.27
C GLY A 459 13.32 -1.82 -11.24
N PHE A 460 12.55 -1.49 -12.29
CA PHE A 460 11.21 -1.98 -12.55
C PHE A 460 11.17 -3.17 -13.51
N ASP A 461 10.31 -4.13 -13.19
CA ASP A 461 10.07 -5.33 -14.00
C ASP A 461 9.10 -5.06 -15.15
N ALA A 462 8.12 -4.18 -14.94
CA ALA A 462 7.19 -3.75 -15.98
C ALA A 462 6.75 -2.27 -15.81
N VAL A 463 6.23 -1.68 -16.89
CA VAL A 463 5.49 -0.40 -16.88
C VAL A 463 4.16 -0.60 -17.61
N LEU A 464 3.06 -0.06 -17.06
CA LEU A 464 1.75 -0.06 -17.71
C LEU A 464 1.40 1.33 -18.23
N PHE A 465 1.33 1.49 -19.54
CA PHE A 465 0.83 2.72 -20.16
C PHE A 465 -0.65 2.62 -20.48
N THR A 466 -1.42 3.53 -19.88
CA THR A 466 -2.88 3.57 -20.02
C THR A 466 -3.36 4.66 -20.98
N SER A 467 -2.44 5.44 -21.53
CA SER A 467 -2.71 6.41 -22.59
C SER A 467 -1.42 6.91 -23.22
N SER A 468 -1.50 7.47 -24.43
CA SER A 468 -0.36 8.16 -25.06
C SER A 468 0.21 9.31 -24.22
N SER A 469 -0.62 10.01 -23.44
CA SER A 469 -0.13 11.08 -22.56
C SER A 469 0.73 10.55 -21.42
N THR A 470 0.39 9.39 -20.84
CA THR A 470 1.21 8.76 -19.80
C THR A 470 2.60 8.37 -20.30
N VAL A 471 2.72 7.91 -21.56
CA VAL A 471 4.00 7.64 -22.22
C VAL A 471 4.85 8.91 -22.30
N ARG A 472 4.32 9.95 -22.95
CA ARG A 472 5.04 11.21 -23.18
C ARG A 472 5.49 11.86 -21.88
N ASN A 473 4.60 11.87 -20.89
CA ASN A 473 4.88 12.52 -19.62
C ASN A 473 5.87 11.74 -18.77
N LEU A 474 5.73 10.42 -18.65
CA LEU A 474 6.70 9.60 -17.91
C LEU A 474 8.10 9.74 -18.52
N VAL A 475 8.23 9.60 -19.84
CA VAL A 475 9.51 9.76 -20.53
C VAL A 475 10.09 11.15 -20.33
N GLY A 476 9.24 12.19 -20.34
CA GLY A 476 9.64 13.57 -20.13
C GLY A 476 10.13 13.88 -18.70
N ILE A 477 9.53 13.28 -17.67
CA ILE A 477 9.83 13.62 -16.26
C ILE A 477 10.82 12.66 -15.60
N ALA A 478 10.83 11.39 -16.02
CA ALA A 478 11.64 10.33 -15.42
C ALA A 478 12.70 9.74 -16.37
N GLY A 479 12.58 9.99 -17.68
CA GLY A 479 13.41 9.37 -18.70
C GLY A 479 12.83 8.04 -19.21
N LYS A 480 13.51 7.45 -20.19
CA LYS A 480 13.08 6.18 -20.80
C LYS A 480 13.30 5.02 -19.83
N PRO A 481 12.31 4.13 -19.65
CA PRO A 481 12.53 2.84 -18.98
C PRO A 481 13.65 2.04 -19.67
N HIS A 482 14.42 1.29 -18.89
CA HIS A 482 15.46 0.41 -19.41
C HIS A 482 14.87 -0.69 -20.31
N ASN A 483 15.60 -1.12 -21.35
CA ASN A 483 15.17 -2.18 -22.29
C ASN A 483 14.88 -3.57 -21.68
N VAL A 484 15.14 -3.75 -20.38
CA VAL A 484 14.86 -4.99 -19.66
C VAL A 484 13.47 -4.95 -19.01
N THR A 485 12.93 -3.75 -18.79
CA THR A 485 11.60 -3.53 -18.24
C THR A 485 10.57 -3.86 -19.31
N VAL A 486 9.58 -4.67 -18.95
CA VAL A 486 8.48 -5.06 -19.83
C VAL A 486 7.55 -3.88 -20.04
N ILE A 487 7.25 -3.52 -21.29
CA ILE A 487 6.32 -2.41 -21.58
C ILE A 487 4.95 -2.97 -21.98
N ALA A 488 3.94 -2.65 -21.18
CA ALA A 488 2.55 -3.02 -21.42
C ALA A 488 1.72 -1.80 -21.82
N CYS A 489 0.97 -1.88 -22.92
CA CYS A 489 0.14 -0.78 -23.43
C CYS A 489 -1.34 -1.16 -23.48
N ILE A 490 -2.22 -0.24 -23.09
CA ILE A 490 -3.69 -0.45 -23.06
C ILE A 490 -4.31 -0.62 -24.45
N GLY A 491 -3.63 -0.19 -25.51
CA GLY A 491 -4.14 -0.32 -26.87
C GLY A 491 -3.21 0.25 -27.94
N PRO A 492 -3.56 0.08 -29.24
CA PRO A 492 -2.65 0.32 -30.37
C PRO A 492 -2.11 1.75 -30.47
N ALA A 493 -2.94 2.76 -30.19
CA ALA A 493 -2.50 4.17 -30.23
C ALA A 493 -1.44 4.49 -29.16
N THR A 494 -1.57 3.89 -27.98
CA THR A 494 -0.58 4.02 -26.89
C THR A 494 0.71 3.28 -27.24
N ALA A 495 0.59 2.08 -27.83
CA ALA A 495 1.73 1.30 -28.31
C ALA A 495 2.55 2.07 -29.36
N LYS A 496 1.88 2.62 -30.39
CA LYS A 496 2.52 3.47 -31.39
C LYS A 496 3.26 4.67 -30.76
N THR A 497 2.64 5.32 -29.76
CA THR A 497 3.29 6.43 -29.04
C THR A 497 4.53 5.96 -28.28
N ALA A 498 4.49 4.78 -27.66
CA ALA A 498 5.63 4.19 -26.97
C ALA A 498 6.79 3.90 -27.94
N GLU A 499 6.49 3.35 -29.12
CA GLU A 499 7.46 3.09 -30.19
C GLU A 499 8.09 4.38 -30.74
N GLU A 500 7.30 5.44 -30.95
CA GLU A 500 7.78 6.78 -31.34
C GLU A 500 8.77 7.36 -30.30
N HIS A 501 8.63 6.98 -29.02
CA HIS A 501 9.55 7.37 -27.95
C HIS A 501 10.72 6.38 -27.78
N GLY A 502 10.84 5.38 -28.65
CA GLY A 502 11.91 4.38 -28.67
C GLY A 502 11.76 3.30 -27.60
N LEU A 503 10.53 2.99 -27.17
CA LEU A 503 10.23 1.89 -26.26
C LEU A 503 9.80 0.66 -27.05
N ARG A 504 10.22 -0.53 -26.63
CA ARG A 504 9.73 -1.81 -27.17
C ARG A 504 8.46 -2.21 -26.46
N VAL A 505 7.35 -2.38 -27.17
CA VAL A 505 6.10 -2.89 -26.59
C VAL A 505 6.15 -4.41 -26.50
N ASP A 506 6.04 -4.95 -25.29
CA ASP A 506 6.08 -6.38 -25.02
C ASP A 506 4.68 -6.98 -24.85
N VAL A 507 3.76 -6.18 -24.30
CA VAL A 507 2.39 -6.61 -23.99
C VAL A 507 1.42 -5.56 -24.54
N LEU A 508 0.44 -6.03 -25.31
CA LEU A 508 -0.68 -5.23 -25.79
C LEU A 508 -1.96 -5.79 -25.19
N SER A 509 -2.74 -4.94 -24.52
CA SER A 509 -4.06 -5.33 -24.02
C SER A 509 -4.99 -5.65 -25.20
N PRO A 510 -5.81 -6.72 -25.13
CA PRO A 510 -6.76 -7.05 -26.19
C PRO A 510 -7.86 -6.00 -26.36
N GLU A 511 -8.20 -5.28 -25.28
CA GLU A 511 -9.21 -4.23 -25.23
C GLU A 511 -8.69 -3.03 -24.43
N PRO A 512 -9.20 -1.81 -24.68
CA PRO A 512 -8.77 -0.59 -24.00
C PRO A 512 -9.31 -0.49 -22.56
N SER A 513 -9.01 -1.49 -21.74
CA SER A 513 -9.42 -1.62 -20.34
C SER A 513 -8.21 -1.81 -19.44
N VAL A 514 -8.22 -1.11 -18.31
CA VAL A 514 -7.18 -1.21 -17.28
C VAL A 514 -7.12 -2.62 -16.70
N HIS A 515 -8.28 -3.25 -16.52
CA HIS A 515 -8.39 -4.62 -16.03
C HIS A 515 -7.78 -5.61 -17.01
N LYS A 516 -8.09 -5.45 -18.31
CA LYS A 516 -7.53 -6.29 -19.38
C LYS A 516 -6.04 -6.07 -19.59
N LEU A 517 -5.53 -4.86 -19.35
CA LEU A 517 -4.09 -4.59 -19.39
C LEU A 517 -3.34 -5.34 -18.27
N ALA A 518 -3.86 -5.32 -17.05
CA ALA A 518 -3.25 -6.05 -15.93
C ALA A 518 -3.33 -7.57 -16.13
N GLU A 519 -4.46 -8.08 -16.64
CA GLU A 519 -4.64 -9.49 -17.01
C GLU A 519 -3.63 -9.90 -18.10
N ALA A 520 -3.46 -9.09 -19.14
CA ALA A 520 -2.50 -9.36 -20.22
C ALA A 520 -1.05 -9.40 -19.71
N LEU A 521 -0.66 -8.49 -18.81
CA LEU A 521 0.66 -8.53 -18.19
C LEU A 521 0.83 -9.78 -17.31
N SER A 522 -0.21 -10.15 -16.56
CA SER A 522 -0.23 -11.36 -15.74
C SER A 522 -0.03 -12.63 -16.58
N ALA A 523 -0.76 -12.75 -17.69
CA ALA A 523 -0.61 -13.85 -18.65
C ALA A 523 0.83 -13.91 -19.23
N PHE A 524 1.40 -12.75 -19.58
CA PHE A 524 2.79 -12.66 -20.04
C PHE A 524 3.79 -13.13 -18.97
N GLY A 525 3.59 -12.74 -17.71
CA GLY A 525 4.40 -13.20 -16.58
C GLY A 525 4.32 -14.71 -16.37
N ALA A 526 3.12 -15.28 -16.46
CA ALA A 526 2.88 -16.72 -16.37
C ALA A 526 3.61 -17.50 -17.47
N GLN A 527 3.42 -17.10 -18.74
CA GLN A 527 4.07 -17.74 -19.89
C GLN A 527 5.60 -17.73 -19.74
N ARG A 528 6.16 -16.61 -19.30
CA ARG A 528 7.61 -16.49 -19.07
C ARG A 528 8.11 -17.41 -17.97
N ARG A 529 7.36 -17.55 -16.87
CA ARG A 529 7.68 -18.46 -15.77
C ARG A 529 7.64 -19.91 -16.26
N ASP A 530 6.60 -20.28 -17.00
CA ASP A 530 6.38 -21.65 -17.46
C ASP A 530 7.45 -22.05 -18.48
N ALA A 531 7.79 -21.17 -19.42
CA ALA A 531 8.91 -21.37 -20.34
C ALA A 531 10.26 -21.55 -19.62
N ALA A 532 10.52 -20.82 -18.53
CA ALA A 532 11.74 -20.99 -17.74
C ALA A 532 11.76 -22.34 -17.02
N LYS A 533 10.63 -22.77 -16.45
CA LYS A 533 10.50 -24.08 -15.81
C LYS A 533 10.70 -25.22 -16.81
N GLU A 534 10.09 -25.14 -17.98
CA GLU A 534 10.25 -26.13 -19.07
C GLU A 534 11.71 -26.22 -19.54
N ALA A 535 12.43 -25.09 -19.59
CA ALA A 535 13.84 -25.06 -19.93
C ALA A 535 14.79 -25.52 -18.80
N GLY A 536 14.26 -25.76 -17.58
CA GLY A 536 15.09 -26.03 -16.40
C GLY A 536 15.87 -24.81 -15.89
N ASP A 537 15.52 -23.61 -16.36
CA ASP A 537 16.16 -22.35 -15.98
C ASP A 537 15.58 -21.79 -14.68
N PRO A 538 16.37 -21.04 -13.89
CA PRO A 538 15.82 -20.34 -12.73
C PRO A 538 14.80 -19.27 -13.17
N VAL A 539 13.61 -19.34 -12.59
CA VAL A 539 12.59 -18.30 -12.75
C VAL A 539 13.16 -16.98 -12.21
N THR A 540 13.29 -16.00 -13.11
CA THR A 540 13.89 -14.70 -12.82
C THR A 540 12.98 -13.58 -13.29
N ARG A 541 12.84 -12.56 -12.45
CA ARG A 541 12.14 -11.33 -12.82
C ARG A 541 12.91 -10.61 -13.93
N PRO A 542 12.23 -9.81 -14.80
CA PRO A 542 12.90 -9.04 -15.83
C PRO A 542 14.10 -8.25 -15.27
N SER A 543 13.94 -7.59 -14.13
CA SER A 543 14.99 -6.77 -13.54
C SER A 543 16.23 -7.54 -13.06
N GLU A 544 16.09 -8.84 -12.79
CA GLU A 544 17.17 -9.71 -12.30
C GLU A 544 18.08 -10.21 -13.42
N ARG A 545 17.64 -10.14 -14.69
CA ARG A 545 18.45 -10.58 -15.84
C ARG A 545 19.55 -9.59 -16.23
N ARG A 546 19.72 -8.48 -15.50
CA ARG A 546 20.81 -7.54 -15.79
C ARG A 546 22.18 -8.14 -15.45
N PRO A 547 23.19 -7.92 -16.32
CA PRO A 547 24.58 -8.29 -16.03
C PRO A 547 25.09 -7.75 -14.67
N GLY A 548 24.64 -6.55 -14.26
CA GLY A 548 25.01 -5.92 -12.98
C GLY A 548 24.16 -6.31 -11.76
N ALA A 549 22.93 -6.81 -11.95
CA ALA A 549 22.03 -7.17 -10.84
C ALA A 549 22.48 -8.45 -10.11
N ARG A 550 23.09 -9.40 -10.85
CA ARG A 550 23.73 -10.59 -10.26
C ARG A 550 24.84 -10.25 -9.25
N ARG A 551 25.49 -9.08 -9.38
CA ARG A 551 26.55 -8.59 -8.48
C ARG A 551 26.02 -7.91 -7.22
N ARG A 552 24.79 -7.36 -7.23
CA ARG A 552 24.15 -6.73 -6.06
C ARG A 552 23.40 -7.72 -5.16
N ARG A 553 23.00 -8.88 -5.69
CA ARG A 553 22.33 -9.96 -4.94
C ARG A 553 23.18 -10.56 -3.80
N THR A 554 24.46 -10.21 -3.71
CA THR A 554 25.36 -10.58 -2.61
C THR A 554 25.44 -9.52 -1.50
N THR A 555 24.66 -8.43 -1.60
CA THR A 555 24.79 -7.23 -0.75
C THR A 555 23.46 -6.61 -0.28
N THR A 556 22.33 -7.27 -0.55
CA THR A 556 20.95 -6.93 -0.09
C THR A 556 20.14 -8.22 -0.12
#